data_AF-A0A0L9VIC9-F1
#
_entry.id   AF-A0A0L9VIC9-F1
#
_cell.length_a   1.000
_cell.length_b   1.000
_cell.length_c   1.000
_cell.angle_alpha   90.00
_cell.angle_beta   90.00
_cell.angle_gamma   90.00
#
_symmetry.space_group_name_H-M   'P 1'
#
loop_
_entity.id
_entity.type
_entity.pdbx_description
1 polymer ?
#
loop_
_entity_poly.entity_id
_entity_poly.type
_entity_poly.pdbx_seq_one_letter_code
_entity_poly.pdbx_strand_id
1 'polypeptide(L)'
;MEKLFKESRTSLLVPSVQEFSKESVSNVPQRYFQPQHQQQTLLISHESDATLQMPVIDMPKLVSQESGSSELIRLHLACKEWGFFQDFMPRLLLNRGRRSPLYCFGSDLN
;
A
#
# COMPACT_ATOMS: atom_id res chain seq x y z
N MET A 1 -20.53 43.90 5.15
CA MET A 1 -21.21 42.99 6.09
C MET A 1 -21.53 41.73 5.30
N GLU A 2 -20.89 40.65 5.69
CA GLU A 2 -20.92 39.33 5.07
C GLU A 2 -22.34 38.74 5.04
N LYS A 3 -22.60 37.89 4.04
CA LYS A 3 -23.37 36.63 4.17
C LYS A 3 -23.25 35.89 2.83
N LEU A 4 -22.23 35.04 2.63
CA LEU A 4 -22.06 33.67 3.15
C LEU A 4 -23.21 32.74 2.74
N PHE A 5 -22.78 31.58 2.19
CA PHE A 5 -23.55 30.38 1.83
C PHE A 5 -24.19 30.35 0.43
N LYS A 6 -23.35 30.33 -0.61
CA LYS A 6 -23.64 29.47 -1.77
C LYS A 6 -22.71 28.27 -1.75
N GLU A 7 -22.95 27.44 -0.75
CA GLU A 7 -22.35 26.12 -0.56
C GLU A 7 -22.96 25.16 -1.59
N SER A 8 -22.59 25.34 -2.87
CA SER A 8 -22.77 24.27 -3.83
C SER A 8 -21.59 23.34 -3.64
N ARG A 9 -21.81 22.21 -2.95
CA ARG A 9 -20.88 21.10 -2.92
C ARG A 9 -20.67 20.60 -4.36
N THR A 10 -19.80 21.27 -5.10
CA THR A 10 -19.32 20.79 -6.39
C THR A 10 -18.10 19.93 -6.09
N SER A 11 -18.21 18.61 -6.25
CA SER A 11 -17.05 17.73 -6.25
C SER A 11 -16.07 18.24 -7.31
N LEU A 12 -14.83 18.56 -6.91
CA LEU A 12 -13.78 18.85 -7.87
C LEU A 12 -13.54 17.57 -8.67
N LEU A 13 -13.74 17.62 -9.99
CA LEU A 13 -13.36 16.52 -10.86
C LEU A 13 -11.84 16.39 -10.80
N VAL A 14 -11.37 15.29 -10.19
CA VAL A 14 -9.95 14.97 -10.12
C VAL A 14 -9.62 14.14 -11.37
N PRO A 15 -8.69 14.60 -12.22
CA PRO A 15 -8.29 13.84 -13.39
C PRO A 15 -7.65 12.51 -13.00
N SER A 16 -7.77 11.51 -13.86
CA SER A 16 -7.13 10.22 -13.66
C SER A 16 -5.61 10.39 -13.59
N VAL A 17 -5.02 10.02 -12.45
CA VAL A 17 -3.56 10.03 -12.28
C VAL A 17 -2.89 9.07 -13.26
N GLN A 18 -3.58 7.98 -13.64
CA GLN A 18 -3.06 7.03 -14.62
C GLN A 18 -2.92 7.66 -16.00
N GLU A 19 -3.92 8.40 -16.48
CA GLU A 19 -3.84 9.13 -17.76
C GLU A 19 -2.80 10.25 -17.69
N PHE A 20 -2.78 10.99 -16.57
CA PHE A 20 -1.79 12.03 -16.29
C PHE A 20 -0.34 11.52 -16.34
N SER A 21 -0.11 10.23 -16.04
CA SER A 21 1.24 9.65 -16.10
C SER A 21 1.67 9.20 -17.51
N LYS A 22 0.73 9.04 -18.46
CA LYS A 22 1.01 8.64 -19.85
C LYS A 22 1.48 9.82 -20.70
N GLU A 23 0.90 10.98 -20.45
CA GLU A 23 1.39 12.24 -21.01
C GLU A 23 2.72 12.56 -20.31
N SER A 24 3.75 12.98 -21.04
CA SER A 24 5.04 13.35 -20.46
C SER A 24 4.94 14.68 -19.74
N VAL A 25 4.23 14.70 -18.60
CA VAL A 25 3.98 15.94 -17.87
C VAL A 25 5.24 16.34 -17.13
N SER A 26 5.81 17.48 -17.54
CA SER A 26 7.04 18.02 -16.98
C SER A 26 6.90 18.52 -15.54
N ASN A 27 5.66 18.77 -15.08
CA ASN A 27 5.38 19.26 -13.73
C ASN A 27 4.13 18.60 -13.12
N VAL A 28 4.31 18.03 -11.93
CA VAL A 28 3.22 17.52 -11.11
C VAL A 28 2.35 18.70 -10.62
N PRO A 29 1.02 18.57 -10.52
CA PRO A 29 0.17 19.60 -9.97
C PRO A 29 0.45 19.84 -8.48
N GLN A 30 0.39 21.10 -8.04
CA GLN A 30 0.65 21.51 -6.65
C GLN A 30 -0.14 20.71 -5.59
N ARG A 31 -1.33 20.19 -5.96
CA ARG A 31 -2.19 19.40 -5.06
C ARG A 31 -1.65 18.01 -4.70
N TYR A 32 -0.66 17.48 -5.44
CA TYR A 32 0.01 16.22 -5.11
C TYR A 32 1.33 16.42 -4.36
N PHE A 33 1.78 17.66 -4.16
CA PHE A 33 2.95 17.92 -3.34
C PHE A 33 2.57 17.74 -1.87
N GLN A 34 3.22 16.80 -1.22
CA GLN A 34 3.08 16.60 0.21
C GLN A 34 3.74 17.77 0.95
N PRO A 35 3.05 18.46 1.86
CA PRO A 35 3.64 19.53 2.68
C PRO A 35 4.89 19.04 3.41
N GLN A 36 5.93 19.88 3.48
CA GLN A 36 7.25 19.54 4.03
C GLN A 36 7.21 18.95 5.45
N HIS A 37 6.22 19.33 6.27
CA HIS A 37 6.03 18.78 7.61
C HIS A 37 5.59 17.31 7.63
N GLN A 38 5.04 16.79 6.52
CA GLN A 38 4.67 15.38 6.35
C GLN A 38 5.74 14.59 5.57
N GLN A 39 6.72 15.27 4.97
CA GLN A 39 7.83 14.66 4.23
C GLN A 39 8.91 14.07 5.16
N GLN A 40 8.86 14.38 6.47
CA GLN A 40 9.82 13.88 7.46
C GLN A 40 9.81 12.36 7.62
N THR A 41 8.77 11.67 7.12
CA THR A 41 8.65 10.19 7.18
C THR A 41 9.12 9.50 5.89
N LEU A 42 9.34 10.23 4.79
CA LEU A 42 9.93 9.67 3.57
C LEU A 42 11.46 9.63 3.67
N LEU A 43 11.97 9.18 4.82
CA LEU A 43 13.34 8.70 4.91
C LEU A 43 13.37 7.36 4.18
N ILE A 44 13.55 7.41 2.86
CA ILE A 44 14.17 6.32 2.12
C ILE A 44 15.64 6.35 2.57
N SER A 45 15.89 5.95 3.81
CA SER A 45 17.23 5.65 4.28
C SER A 45 17.69 4.50 3.40
N HIS A 46 18.59 4.81 2.47
CA HIS A 46 19.31 3.81 1.66
C HIS A 46 20.15 2.87 2.53
N GLU A 47 20.27 3.19 3.81
CA GLU A 47 20.70 2.29 4.87
C GLU A 47 19.45 1.65 5.46
N SER A 48 19.01 0.54 4.86
CA SER A 48 18.01 -0.31 5.50
C SER A 48 18.62 -0.74 6.82
N ASP A 49 18.12 -0.20 7.93
CA ASP A 49 18.30 -0.80 9.23
C ASP A 49 17.82 -2.25 9.10
N ALA A 50 18.76 -3.18 8.92
CA ALA A 50 18.46 -4.61 8.75
C ALA A 50 17.74 -5.20 9.98
N THR A 51 17.61 -4.39 11.03
CA THR A 51 16.89 -4.63 12.28
C THR A 51 15.38 -4.38 12.17
N LEU A 52 14.90 -3.60 11.19
CA LEU A 52 13.47 -3.30 10.99
C LEU A 52 12.87 -4.11 9.84
N GLN A 53 13.22 -5.40 9.75
CA GLN A 53 12.59 -6.29 8.78
C GLN A 53 11.18 -6.68 9.26
N MET A 54 10.17 -6.34 8.46
CA MET A 54 8.78 -6.72 8.71
C MET A 54 8.65 -8.24 8.95
N PRO A 55 7.89 -8.68 9.97
CA PRO A 55 7.70 -10.10 10.24
C PRO A 55 7.04 -10.83 9.07
N VAL A 56 7.60 -11.98 8.70
CA VAL A 56 7.03 -12.88 7.70
C VAL A 56 6.51 -14.12 8.43
N ILE A 57 5.22 -14.43 8.24
CA ILE A 57 4.56 -15.58 8.86
C ILE A 57 4.40 -16.70 7.82
N ASP A 58 5.00 -17.84 8.11
CA ASP A 58 4.93 -19.07 7.31
C ASP A 58 3.66 -19.84 7.68
N MET A 59 2.60 -19.60 6.93
CA MET A 59 1.29 -20.17 7.19
C MET A 59 1.26 -21.71 7.07
N PRO A 60 1.97 -22.34 6.11
CA PRO A 60 2.19 -23.79 6.13
C PRO A 60 2.81 -24.33 7.43
N LYS A 61 3.79 -23.62 8.01
CA LYS A 61 4.36 -24.01 9.32
C LYS A 61 3.40 -23.78 10.47
N LEU A 62 2.58 -22.72 10.40
CA LEU A 62 1.58 -22.42 11.42
C LEU A 62 0.56 -23.56 11.58
N VAL A 63 0.18 -24.22 10.48
CA VAL A 63 -0.75 -25.38 10.50
C VAL A 63 -0.05 -26.73 10.75
N SER A 64 1.28 -26.76 10.78
CA SER A 64 2.07 -27.97 11.02
C SER A 64 2.08 -28.34 12.50
N GLN A 65 1.94 -29.63 12.80
CA GLN A 65 1.92 -30.13 14.18
C GLN A 65 3.28 -30.01 14.88
N GLU A 66 4.39 -30.05 14.13
CA GLU A 66 5.75 -30.01 14.68
C GLU A 66 6.28 -28.59 14.88
N SER A 67 5.81 -27.63 14.07
CA SER A 67 6.34 -26.25 14.05
C SER A 67 5.29 -25.16 14.30
N GLY A 68 4.00 -25.52 14.47
CA GLY A 68 2.92 -24.56 14.64
C GLY A 68 3.03 -23.72 15.91
N SER A 69 3.61 -24.27 16.99
CA SER A 69 3.79 -23.53 18.25
C SER A 69 4.80 -22.38 18.13
N SER A 70 5.91 -22.59 17.42
CA SER A 70 6.93 -21.56 17.23
C SER A 70 6.46 -20.47 16.27
N GLU A 71 5.72 -20.86 15.24
CA GLU A 71 5.17 -19.91 14.27
C GLU A 71 3.99 -19.11 14.85
N LEU A 72 3.19 -19.71 15.74
CA LEU A 72 2.14 -19.01 16.48
C LEU A 72 2.69 -17.91 17.39
N ILE A 73 3.84 -18.17 18.04
CA ILE A 73 4.53 -17.16 18.85
C ILE A 73 4.98 -15.99 17.98
N ARG A 74 5.54 -16.26 16.79
CA ARG A 74 5.91 -15.20 15.83
C ARG A 74 4.71 -14.38 15.39
N LEU A 75 3.58 -15.03 15.12
CA LEU A 75 2.34 -14.34 14.78
C LEU A 75 1.87 -13.43 15.92
N HIS A 76 1.89 -13.91 17.17
CA HIS A 76 1.51 -13.11 18.32
C HIS A 76 2.42 -11.87 18.47
N LEU A 77 3.74 -12.06 18.36
CA LEU A 77 4.71 -10.97 18.44
C LEU A 77 4.52 -9.96 17.29
N ALA A 78 4.31 -10.44 16.07
CA ALA A 78 4.04 -9.56 14.93
C ALA A 78 2.78 -8.70 15.16
N CYS A 79 1.69 -9.31 15.63
CA CYS A 79 0.47 -8.56 15.96
C CYS A 79 0.67 -7.55 17.09
N LYS A 80 1.50 -7.87 18.09
CA LYS A 80 1.73 -7.04 19.26
C LYS A 80 2.69 -5.88 19.00
N GLU A 81 3.79 -6.15 18.30
CA GLU A 81 4.88 -5.19 18.12
C GLU A 81 4.74 -4.38 16.82
N TRP A 82 4.22 -5.01 15.75
CA TRP A 82 4.11 -4.38 14.43
C TRP A 82 2.67 -4.01 14.06
N GLY A 83 1.70 -4.86 14.39
CA GLY A 83 0.30 -4.71 13.97
C GLY A 83 0.07 -5.08 12.49
N PHE A 84 1.12 -5.40 11.73
CA PHE A 84 1.07 -5.94 10.37
C PHE A 84 2.19 -6.95 10.15
N PHE A 85 2.02 -7.83 9.18
CA PHE A 85 2.98 -8.86 8.80
C PHE A 85 2.75 -9.30 7.35
N GLN A 86 3.77 -9.91 6.74
CA GLN A 86 3.64 -10.54 5.42
C GLN A 86 3.33 -12.03 5.59
N ASP A 87 2.36 -12.52 4.82
CA ASP A 87 2.11 -13.96 4.73
C ASP A 87 3.04 -14.60 3.69
N PHE A 88 3.77 -15.63 4.10
CA PHE A 88 4.45 -16.51 3.16
C PHE A 88 3.52 -17.67 2.82
N MET A 89 2.87 -17.54 1.66
CA MET A 89 2.11 -18.61 1.05
C MET A 89 2.84 -19.14 -0.19
N PRO A 90 2.99 -20.48 -0.35
CA PRO A 90 3.52 -21.04 -1.58
C PRO A 90 2.68 -20.58 -2.77
N ARG A 91 3.33 -19.97 -3.78
CA ARG A 91 2.69 -19.32 -4.94
C ARG A 91 1.72 -20.22 -5.73
N LEU A 92 1.78 -21.54 -5.54
CA LEU A 92 0.90 -22.51 -6.19
C LEU A 92 -0.58 -22.34 -5.80
N LEU A 93 -0.90 -21.68 -4.67
CA LEU A 93 -2.27 -21.49 -4.20
C LEU A 93 -2.88 -20.11 -4.54
N LEU A 94 -2.07 -19.13 -4.96
CA LEU A 94 -2.47 -17.72 -5.08
C LEU A 94 -2.61 -17.23 -6.55
N ASN A 95 -3.10 -18.08 -7.45
CA ASN A 95 -3.36 -17.69 -8.85
C ASN A 95 -4.83 -17.31 -9.13
N ARG A 96 -5.70 -17.25 -8.11
CA ARG A 96 -7.13 -17.01 -8.32
C ARG A 96 -7.56 -15.54 -8.33
N GLY A 97 -6.78 -14.61 -7.75
CA GLY A 97 -7.21 -13.20 -7.58
C GLY A 97 -6.39 -12.13 -8.31
N ARG A 98 -5.18 -12.45 -8.81
CA ARG A 98 -4.28 -11.44 -9.41
C ARG A 98 -4.69 -10.99 -10.81
N ARG A 99 -5.63 -11.70 -11.45
CA ARG A 99 -6.12 -11.33 -12.79
C ARG A 99 -7.09 -10.15 -12.77
N SER A 100 -7.72 -9.82 -11.64
CA SER A 100 -8.93 -8.99 -11.67
C SER A 100 -8.72 -7.46 -11.70
N PRO A 101 -7.72 -6.85 -11.03
CA PRO A 101 -7.60 -5.38 -11.02
C PRO A 101 -7.09 -4.80 -12.35
N LEU A 102 -6.26 -5.55 -13.08
CA LEU A 102 -5.67 -5.07 -14.34
C LEU A 102 -6.71 -4.86 -15.45
N TYR A 103 -7.85 -5.56 -15.41
CA TYR A 103 -8.94 -5.31 -16.36
C TYR A 103 -9.69 -4.01 -16.07
N CYS A 104 -9.81 -3.63 -14.80
CA CYS A 104 -10.51 -2.40 -14.43
C CYS A 104 -9.68 -1.13 -14.70
N PHE A 105 -8.35 -1.26 -14.69
CA PHE A 105 -7.41 -0.15 -14.98
C PHE A 105 -6.72 -0.31 -16.35
N GLY A 106 -7.06 -1.35 -17.12
CA GLY A 106 -6.55 -1.59 -18.46
C GLY A 106 -7.28 -0.71 -19.45
N SER A 107 -6.69 0.44 -19.77
CA SER A 107 -6.96 1.10 -21.05
C SER A 107 -6.47 0.17 -22.15
N ASP A 108 -7.24 0.01 -23.23
CA ASP A 108 -6.79 -0.58 -24.48
C ASP A 108 -5.41 -0.01 -24.85
N LEU A 109 -4.35 -0.77 -24.61
CA LEU A 109 -3.03 -0.50 -25.16
C LEU A 109 -3.11 -0.95 -26.63
N ASN A 110 -3.25 0.03 -27.52
CA ASN A 110 -2.84 -0.10 -28.92
C ASN A 110 -1.35 0.23 -29.00
#